data_AF-A0A5E4LNL9-F1
#
_entry.id   AF-A0A5E4LNL9-F1
#
_cell.length_a   1.000
_cell.length_b   1.000
_cell.length_c   1.000
_cell.angle_alpha   90.00
_cell.angle_beta   90.00
_cell.angle_gamma   90.00
#
_symmetry.space_group_name_H-M   'P 1'
#
loop_
_entity.id
_entity.type
_entity.pdbx_description
1 polymer ?
#
loop_
_entity_poly.entity_id
_entity_poly.type
_entity_poly.pdbx_seq_one_letter_code
_entity_poly.pdbx_strand_id
1 'polypeptide(L)' 'MGKIIGIDLGTSNSAAAYLEGGKPKIVPSAEGTSQYG' A
#
# COMPACT_ATOMS: atom_id res chain seq x y z
N MET A 1 -5.40 -5.08 -18.03
CA MET A 1 -6.05 -5.61 -16.82
C MET A 1 -5.25 -5.12 -15.63
N GLY A 2 -5.81 -4.24 -14.79
CA GLY A 2 -5.07 -3.66 -13.65
C GLY A 2 -4.88 -4.65 -12.51
N LYS A 3 -3.84 -4.46 -11.68
CA LYS A 3 -3.69 -5.18 -10.41
C LYS A 3 -4.70 -4.63 -9.40
N ILE A 4 -5.34 -5.51 -8.63
CA ILE A 4 -6.19 -5.13 -7.50
C ILE A 4 -5.28 -4.72 -6.33
N ILE A 5 -5.64 -3.63 -5.66
CA ILE A 5 -4.97 -3.15 -4.44
C ILE A 5 -5.98 -2.99 -3.31
N GLY A 6 -5.53 -3.21 -2.08
CA GLY A 6 -6.23 -2.78 -0.88
C GLY A 6 -5.81 -1.36 -0.52
N ILE A 7 -6.76 -0.53 -0.10
CA ILE A 7 -6.51 0.84 0.35
C ILE A 7 -7.07 0.99 1.76
N ASP A 8 -6.25 1.51 2.66
CA ASP A 8 -6.64 1.94 4.00
C ASP A 8 -6.62 3.47 4.06
N LEU A 9 -7.78 4.06 4.29
CA LEU A 9 -7.99 5.50 4.27
C LEU A 9 -8.09 6.03 5.70
N GLY A 10 -7.16 6.89 6.08
CA GLY A 10 -7.19 7.66 7.32
C GLY A 10 -7.15 9.16 7.05
N THR A 11 -7.56 9.95 8.05
CA THR A 11 -7.55 11.41 7.96
C THR A 11 -6.14 12.00 7.85
N SER A 12 -5.18 11.41 8.57
CA SER A 12 -3.79 11.89 8.60
C SER A 12 -2.86 11.12 7.68
N ASN A 13 -3.11 9.82 7.51
CA ASN A 13 -2.27 8.93 6.71
C ASN A 13 -3.16 7.97 5.93
N SER A 14 -2.67 7.56 4.77
CA SER A 14 -3.28 6.48 3.97
C SER A 14 -2.20 5.47 3.59
N ALA A 15 -2.61 4.22 3.38
CA ALA A 15 -1.73 3.14 2.96
C ALA A 15 -2.39 2.32 1.84
N ALA A 16 -1.56 1.72 0.99
CA ALA A 16 -2.01 0.81 -0.05
C ALA A 16 -1.10 -0.42 -0.13
N ALA A 17 -1.67 -1.56 -0.49
CA ALA A 17 -0.94 -2.81 -0.64
C ALA A 17 -1.47 -3.63 -1.83
N TYR A 18 -0.58 -4.42 -2.43
CA TYR A 18 -0.93 -5.43 -3.42
C TYR A 18 -0.48 -6.81 -2.95
N LEU A 19 -1.05 -7.85 -3.54
CA LEU A 19 -0.59 -9.22 -3.32
C LEU A 19 0.52 -9.58 -4.32
N GLU A 20 1.64 -10.04 -3.80
CA GLU A 20 2.77 -10.58 -4.56
C GLU A 20 3.19 -11.92 -3.96
N GLY A 21 3.13 -13.00 -4.75
CA GLY A 21 3.49 -14.34 -4.26
C GLY A 21 2.65 -14.82 -3.07
N GLY A 22 1.38 -14.41 -3.00
CA GLY A 22 0.48 -14.75 -1.88
C GLY A 22 0.73 -13.96 -0.60
N LYS A 23 1.66 -12.99 -0.61
CA LYS A 23 1.94 -12.11 0.53
C LYS A 23 1.54 -10.67 0.21
N PRO A 24 0.99 -9.92 1.19
CA PRO A 24 0.77 -8.49 1.03
C PRO A 24 2.11 -7.76 0.98
N LYS A 25 2.21 -6.77 0.08
CA LYS A 25 3.36 -5.89 -0.05
C LYS A 25 2.88 -4.44 -0.13
N ILE A 26 3.48 -3.58 0.68
CA ILE A 26 3.14 -2.16 0.75
C ILE A 26 3.58 -1.45 -0.52
N VAL A 27 2.73 -0.54 -1.00
CA VAL A 27 3.08 0.41 -2.04
C VAL A 27 3.89 1.54 -1.39
N PRO A 28 5.16 1.75 -1.78
CA PRO A 28 5.95 2.85 -1.24
C PRO A 28 5.29 4.20 -1.56
N SER A 29 5.28 5.12 -0.59
CA SER A 29 4.81 6.47 -0.84
C SER A 29 5.81 7.23 -1.72
N ALA A 30 5.31 8.03 -2.65
CA ALA A 30 6.14 8.96 -3.42
C ALA A 30 6.73 10.08 -2.54
N GLU A 31 6.11 10.36 -1.39
CA GLU A 31 6.53 11.37 -0.43
C GLU A 31 7.63 10.87 0.52
N GLY A 32 8.01 9.58 0.43
CA GLY A 32 9.04 8.97 1.26
C GLY A 32 8.47 7.98 2.26
N THR A 33 8.77 8.16 3.55
CA THR A 33 8.62 7.14 4.60
C THR A 33 7.20 6.55 4.65
N SER A 34 7.05 5.33 4.14
CA SER A 34 5.90 4.47 4.45
C SER A 34 6.09 3.89 5.85
N GLN A 35 5.15 4.16 6.76
CA GLN A 35 5.18 3.72 8.17
C GLN A 35 5.19 2.19 8.34
N TYR A 36 4.80 1.47 7.29
CA TYR A 36 4.69 0.02 7.25
C TYR A 36 5.63 -0.49 6.16
N GLY A 37 6.72 -1.14 6.56
CA GLY A 37 7.73 -1.72 5.66
C GLY A 37 7.20 -2.86 4.82
#